data_AF-E7C426-F1
#
_entry.id   AF-E7C426-F1
#
_cell.length_a   1.000
_cell.length_b   1.000
_cell.length_c   1.000
_cell.angle_alpha   90.00
_cell.angle_beta   90.00
_cell.angle_gamma   90.00
#
_symmetry.space_group_name_H-M   'P 1'
#
loop_
_entity.id
_entity.type
_entity.pdbx_description
1 polymer ?
#
loop_
_entity_poly.entity_id
_entity_poly.type
_entity_poly.pdbx_seq_one_letter_code
_entity_poly.pdbx_strand_id
1 'polypeptide(L)'
;MPKRLFKLVASPQTGMEFCWVYRLVTDVELELDYTEMETGQWFTQVQVDRWLSDSAENFADSFHLIWHQFRQSKEVDCFECV
;
A
#
# COMPACT_ATOMS: atom_id res chain seq x y z
N MET A 1 9.59 -11.22 -7.60
CA MET A 1 8.24 -11.09 -8.22
C MET A 1 7.27 -10.65 -7.14
N PRO A 2 6.45 -9.60 -7.36
CA PRO A 2 5.47 -9.15 -6.37
C PRO A 2 4.46 -10.24 -6.00
N LYS A 3 4.14 -10.37 -4.72
CA LYS A 3 3.13 -11.28 -4.19
C LYS A 3 1.75 -10.66 -4.37
N ARG A 4 0.84 -11.36 -5.05
CA ARG A 4 -0.56 -10.95 -5.18
C ARG A 4 -1.30 -11.20 -3.88
N LEU A 5 -2.00 -10.19 -3.38
CA LEU A 5 -2.72 -10.26 -2.10
C LEU A 5 -4.22 -10.51 -2.32
N PHE A 6 -4.94 -9.53 -2.84
CA PHE A 6 -6.38 -9.58 -3.05
C PHE A 6 -6.81 -8.68 -4.20
N LYS A 7 -8.07 -8.83 -4.62
CA LYS A 7 -8.70 -8.03 -5.67
C LYS A 7 -9.80 -7.17 -5.07
N LEU A 8 -9.83 -5.89 -5.42
CA LEU A 8 -10.91 -4.97 -5.13
C LEU A 8 -11.87 -4.93 -6.32
N VAL A 9 -13.16 -4.84 -6.02
CA VAL A 9 -14.21 -4.61 -7.03
C VAL A 9 -14.24 -3.14 -7.43
N ALA A 10 -14.79 -2.85 -8.61
CA ALA A 10 -15.06 -1.48 -9.03
C ALA A 10 -15.99 -0.77 -8.04
N SER A 11 -15.56 0.39 -7.56
CA SER A 11 -16.29 1.24 -6.63
C SER A 11 -15.86 2.70 -6.80
N PRO A 12 -16.63 3.69 -6.30
CA PRO A 12 -16.21 5.09 -6.32
C PRO A 12 -14.83 5.31 -5.69
N GLN A 13 -14.51 4.61 -4.59
CA GLN A 13 -13.21 4.68 -3.92
C GLN A 13 -12.04 4.20 -4.79
N THR A 14 -12.31 3.31 -5.75
CA THR A 14 -11.32 2.83 -6.74
C THR A 14 -11.47 3.53 -8.09
N GLY A 15 -12.15 4.67 -8.17
CA GLY A 15 -12.36 5.38 -9.43
C GLY A 15 -13.20 4.58 -10.45
N MET A 16 -14.04 3.66 -9.97
CA MET A 16 -14.81 2.69 -10.76
C MET A 16 -13.94 1.62 -11.46
N GLU A 17 -12.75 1.32 -10.92
CA GLU A 17 -11.85 0.32 -11.48
C GLU A 17 -11.76 -0.97 -10.64
N PHE A 18 -11.54 -2.09 -11.31
CA PHE A 18 -11.16 -3.35 -10.66
C PHE A 18 -9.65 -3.37 -10.41
N CYS A 19 -9.23 -3.36 -9.15
CA CYS A 19 -7.80 -3.29 -8.80
C CYS A 19 -7.29 -4.61 -8.23
N TRP A 20 -6.16 -5.10 -8.73
CA TRP A 20 -5.37 -6.12 -8.02
C TRP A 20 -4.34 -5.44 -7.12
N VAL A 21 -4.26 -5.88 -5.86
CA VAL A 21 -3.26 -5.40 -4.90
C VAL A 21 -2.11 -6.40 -4.81
N TYR A 22 -0.89 -5.89 -4.92
CA TYR A 22 0.34 -6.67 -4.80
C TYR A 22 1.23 -6.10 -3.70
N ARG A 23 2.05 -6.97 -3.11
CA ARG A 23 3.10 -6.60 -2.17
C ARG A 23 4.46 -6.98 -2.73
N LEU A 24 5.42 -6.07 -2.58
CA LEU A 24 6.81 -6.30 -2.89
C LEU A 24 7.65 -6.03 -1.64
N VAL A 25 8.56 -6.95 -1.34
CA VAL A 25 9.68 -6.74 -0.43
C VAL A 25 10.93 -6.82 -1.28
N THR A 26 11.78 -5.81 -1.18
CA THR A 26 12.97 -5.69 -2.02
C THR A 26 14.07 -4.97 -1.24
N ASP A 27 15.30 -5.41 -1.43
CA ASP A 27 16.54 -4.80 -1.00
C ASP A 27 17.20 -3.98 -2.13
N VAL A 28 16.67 -4.08 -3.35
CA VAL A 28 17.11 -3.30 -4.51
C VAL A 28 16.89 -1.80 -4.28
N GLU A 29 17.89 -1.01 -4.65
CA GLU A 29 17.83 0.46 -4.63
C GLU A 29 16.71 0.97 -5.56
N LEU A 30 15.91 1.93 -5.06
CA LEU A 30 14.81 2.51 -5.82
C LEU A 30 15.30 3.67 -6.69
N GLU A 31 15.21 3.50 -8.01
CA GLU A 31 15.38 4.61 -8.97
C GLU A 31 14.02 5.31 -9.17
N LEU A 32 13.85 6.50 -8.59
CA LEU A 32 12.60 7.25 -8.64
C LEU A 32 12.50 8.10 -9.91
N ASP A 33 11.35 8.04 -10.58
CA ASP A 33 11.00 8.95 -11.68
C ASP A 33 10.27 10.19 -11.12
N TYR A 34 10.97 11.32 -11.07
CA TYR A 34 10.44 12.56 -10.54
C TYR A 34 9.45 13.28 -11.48
N THR A 35 9.20 12.74 -12.68
CA THR A 35 8.10 13.24 -13.53
C THR A 35 6.74 12.78 -13.03
N GLU A 36 6.68 11.66 -12.30
CA GLU A 36 5.46 11.08 -11.73
C GLU A 36 5.39 11.22 -10.20
N MET A 37 6.51 11.47 -9.51
CA MET A 37 6.59 11.55 -8.05
C MET A 37 7.36 12.79 -7.59
N GLU A 38 6.90 13.45 -6.51
CA GLU A 38 7.63 14.58 -5.92
C GLU A 38 8.71 14.13 -4.92
N THR A 39 8.42 13.10 -4.11
CA THR A 39 9.30 12.62 -3.04
C THR A 39 8.94 11.19 -2.62
N GLY A 40 9.81 10.54 -1.83
CA GLY A 40 9.58 9.22 -1.26
C GLY A 40 10.45 8.96 -0.03
N GLN A 41 9.90 8.27 0.96
CA GLN A 41 10.60 7.85 2.17
C GLN A 41 10.05 6.51 2.67
N TRP A 42 10.82 5.84 3.54
CA TRP A 42 10.38 4.62 4.21
C TRP A 42 9.66 4.94 5.52
N PHE A 43 8.50 4.32 5.72
CA PHE A 43 7.68 4.52 6.91
C PHE A 43 7.31 3.18 7.54
N THR A 44 7.20 3.16 8.86
CA THR A 44 6.67 2.01 9.59
C THR A 44 5.16 1.91 9.40
N GLN A 45 4.61 0.69 9.51
CA GLN A 45 3.16 0.48 9.44
C GLN A 45 2.41 1.32 10.51
N VAL A 46 2.99 1.48 11.69
CA VAL A 46 2.40 2.27 12.79
C VAL A 46 2.31 3.75 12.44
N GLN A 47 3.30 4.30 11.72
CA GLN A 47 3.22 5.69 11.23
C GLN A 47 2.09 5.86 10.23
N VAL A 48 1.95 4.93 9.27
CA VAL A 48 0.88 4.96 8.27
C VAL A 48 -0.50 4.80 8.94
N ASP A 49 -0.63 3.88 9.90
CA ASP A 49 -1.86 3.70 10.69
C ASP A 49 -2.30 5.01 11.37
N ARG A 50 -1.35 5.75 11.95
CA ARG A 50 -1.62 7.04 12.60
C ARG A 50 -2.05 8.11 11.60
N TRP A 51 -1.34 8.24 10.47
CA TRP A 51 -1.69 9.25 9.46
C TRP A 51 -3.08 9.02 8.85
N LEU A 52 -3.45 7.78 8.59
CA LEU A 52 -4.78 7.46 8.09
C LEU A 52 -5.88 7.68 9.14
N SER A 53 -5.52 7.76 10.42
CA SER A 53 -6.45 8.13 11.51
C SER A 53 -6.55 9.63 11.71
N ASP A 54 -5.42 10.35 11.65
CA ASP A 54 -5.30 11.76 12.05
C ASP A 54 -5.43 12.75 10.88
N SER A 55 -5.21 12.31 9.64
CA SER A 55 -5.13 13.17 8.46
C SER A 55 -5.55 12.41 7.18
N ALA A 56 -6.69 11.75 7.27
CA ALA A 56 -7.18 10.84 6.24
C ALA A 56 -7.36 11.54 4.88
N GLU A 57 -7.82 12.78 4.87
CA GLU A 57 -8.10 13.58 3.68
C GLU A 57 -6.89 13.85 2.78
N ASN A 58 -5.67 13.68 3.29
CA ASN A 58 -4.43 13.86 2.52
C ASN A 58 -4.07 12.61 1.69
N PHE A 59 -4.83 11.52 1.82
CA PHE A 59 -4.59 10.27 1.11
C PHE A 59 -5.72 9.99 0.12
N ALA A 60 -5.39 9.31 -0.98
CA ALA A 60 -6.39 8.86 -1.93
C ALA A 60 -7.36 7.86 -1.29
N ASP A 61 -8.64 7.93 -1.66
CA ASP A 61 -9.69 7.03 -1.17
C ASP A 61 -9.37 5.55 -1.40
N SER A 62 -8.73 5.24 -2.54
CA SER A 62 -8.28 3.88 -2.86
C SER A 62 -7.22 3.38 -1.87
N PHE A 63 -6.32 4.26 -1.41
CA PHE A 63 -5.28 3.90 -0.46
C PHE A 63 -5.86 3.56 0.91
N HIS A 64 -6.86 4.31 1.38
CA HIS A 64 -7.61 3.97 2.60
C HIS A 64 -8.20 2.57 2.55
N LEU A 65 -8.89 2.26 1.45
CA LEU A 65 -9.51 0.96 1.24
C LEU A 65 -8.48 -0.17 1.20
N ILE A 66 -7.38 0.02 0.44
CA ILE A 66 -6.30 -0.96 0.33
C ILE A 66 -5.65 -1.20 1.70
N TRP A 67 -5.31 -0.13 2.43
CA TRP A 67 -4.64 -0.24 3.71
C TRP A 67 -5.52 -0.93 4.74
N HIS A 68 -6.79 -0.53 4.87
CA HIS A 68 -7.73 -1.17 5.79
C HIS A 68 -7.85 -2.68 5.54
N GLN A 69 -8.05 -3.09 4.29
CA GLN A 69 -8.13 -4.50 3.91
C GLN A 69 -6.81 -5.25 4.15
N PHE A 70 -5.67 -4.61 3.87
CA PHE A 70 -4.35 -5.16 4.13
C PHE A 70 -4.11 -5.39 5.63
N ARG A 71 -4.46 -4.44 6.50
CA ARG A 71 -4.28 -4.56 7.96
C ARG A 71 -5.17 -5.62 8.61
N GLN A 72 -6.34 -5.88 8.03
CA GLN A 72 -7.23 -6.97 8.50
C GLN A 72 -6.79 -8.35 8.03
N SER A 73 -6.02 -8.41 6.94
CA SER A 73 -5.51 -9.66 6.41
C SER A 73 -4.41 -10.16 7.34
N LYS A 74 -4.65 -11.27 8.04
CA LYS A 74 -3.65 -11.96 8.87
C LYS A 74 -2.61 -12.63 7.98
N GLU A 75 -1.73 -11.86 7.36
CA GLU A 75 -0.53 -12.44 6.75
C GLU A 75 0.60 -12.46 7.77
N VAL A 76 0.97 -13.68 8.17
CA VAL A 76 2.21 -13.96 8.89
C VAL A 76 3.33 -13.85 7.86
N ASP A 77 4.14 -12.81 7.95
CA ASP A 77 5.43 -12.79 7.27
C ASP A 77 6.35 -13.78 7.97
N CYS A 78 6.46 -15.00 7.42
CA CYS A 78 7.60 -15.86 7.68
C CYS A 78 8.82 -15.21 7.01
N PHE A 79 9.54 -14.37 7.75
CA PHE A 79 10.90 -14.01 7.40
C PHE A 79 11.77 -15.25 7.65
N GLU A 80 12.15 -15.96 6.58
CA GLU A 80 13.40 -16.71 6.63
C GLU A 80 14.53 -15.69 6.45
N CYS A 81 15.20 -15.38 7.55
CA CYS A 81 16.48 -14.70 7.53
C CYS A 81 17.47 -15.59 6.78
N VAL A 82 18.06 -15.07 5.71
CA VAL A 82 19.27 -15.63 5.08
C VAL A 82 20.44 -14.74 5.42
#